data_AF-A0A2T2ZRN8-F1
#
_entry.id   AF-A0A2T2ZRN8-F1
#
_cell.length_a   1.000
_cell.length_b   1.000
_cell.length_c   1.000
_cell.angle_alpha   90.00
_cell.angle_beta   90.00
_cell.angle_gamma   90.00
#
_symmetry.space_group_name_H-M   'P 1'
#
loop_
_entity.id
_entity.type
_entity.pdbx_description
1 polymer ?
#
loop_
_entity_poly.entity_id
_entity_poly.type
_entity_poly.pdbx_seq_one_letter_code
_entity_poly.pdbx_strand_id
1 'polypeptide(L)'
;SSSSSSSSSGNGAKPDTWACRHSVHADAPRRGTASWAEFEHWVRDEHAASEEAFTPGVVGHRVLVEWDRQEVASVVVDGSGGGAAAGTRWRGLRILLVEMKHKLPPPLQPRVFSVVQVICSAVSGGGDGREARDKEREEEEDKEEEEEAFLVISIPMADWPPTANASADWAVAATSSGCLAADKDIVVGMYASVEKVTRRGRRRSGGGGGERMIDWTMATTSDACGVLPLWVQTKAVPGQIAKDVGLFLGWVAGERERGKGATSE
;
A
#
# COMPACT_ATOMS: atom_id res chain seq x y z
N SER A 1 -46.43 -15.43 -29.25
CA SER A 1 -45.32 -15.66 -28.31
C SER A 1 -44.33 -14.54 -28.50
N SER A 2 -44.37 -13.54 -27.63
CA SER A 2 -43.62 -12.29 -27.76
C SER A 2 -42.25 -12.48 -27.11
N SER A 3 -41.18 -12.47 -27.90
CA SER A 3 -39.80 -12.50 -27.40
C SER A 3 -39.34 -11.08 -27.13
N SER A 4 -39.33 -10.66 -25.87
CA SER A 4 -38.72 -9.42 -25.39
C SER A 4 -37.23 -9.65 -25.20
N SER A 5 -36.41 -9.13 -26.12
CA SER A 5 -34.97 -8.97 -25.94
C SER A 5 -34.72 -7.79 -25.01
N SER A 6 -34.35 -8.06 -23.76
CA SER A 6 -33.84 -7.05 -22.82
C SER A 6 -32.43 -6.65 -23.25
N SER A 7 -32.30 -5.51 -23.93
CA SER A 7 -31.02 -4.86 -24.17
C SER A 7 -30.51 -4.28 -22.85
N SER A 8 -29.67 -5.02 -22.14
CA SER A 8 -28.80 -4.43 -21.13
C SER A 8 -27.85 -3.46 -21.85
N SER A 9 -28.10 -2.17 -21.66
CA SER A 9 -27.18 -1.12 -22.10
C SER A 9 -25.93 -1.23 -21.24
N GLY A 10 -24.97 -2.02 -21.69
CA GLY A 10 -23.63 -2.07 -21.10
C GLY A 10 -22.96 -0.72 -21.33
N ASN A 11 -23.00 0.14 -20.33
CA ASN A 11 -22.16 1.33 -20.30
C ASN A 11 -20.70 0.87 -20.41
N GLY A 12 -20.03 1.23 -21.51
CA GLY A 12 -18.61 0.93 -21.71
C GLY A 12 -17.77 1.71 -20.71
N ALA A 13 -17.43 1.09 -19.57
CA ALA A 13 -16.44 1.61 -18.65
C ALA A 13 -15.12 1.78 -19.40
N LYS A 14 -14.53 2.98 -19.36
CA LYS A 14 -13.21 3.22 -19.94
C LYS A 14 -12.17 2.45 -19.12
N PRO A 15 -11.18 1.81 -19.75
CA PRO A 15 -10.14 1.11 -19.02
C PRO A 15 -9.28 2.10 -18.22
N ASP A 16 -9.01 1.77 -16.96
CA ASP A 16 -8.09 2.52 -16.12
C ASP A 16 -6.64 2.32 -16.59
N THR A 17 -5.82 3.37 -16.48
CA THR A 17 -4.39 3.28 -16.77
C THR A 17 -3.61 3.20 -15.45
N TRP A 18 -2.93 2.08 -15.25
CA TRP A 18 -2.06 1.85 -14.10
C TRP A 18 -0.63 2.27 -14.41
N ALA A 19 -0.05 3.05 -13.51
CA ALA A 19 1.38 3.33 -13.51
C ALA A 19 2.04 2.42 -12.47
N CYS A 20 2.98 1.61 -12.92
CA CYS A 20 3.67 0.63 -12.08
C CYS A 20 5.15 0.98 -11.93
N ARG A 21 5.70 0.73 -10.75
CA ARG A 21 7.14 0.84 -10.48
C ARG A 21 7.61 -0.35 -9.67
N HIS A 22 8.80 -0.81 -10.01
CA HIS A 22 9.53 -1.81 -9.25
C HIS A 22 10.91 -1.26 -8.90
N SER A 23 11.39 -1.56 -7.70
CA SER A 23 12.72 -1.17 -7.23
C SER A 23 13.29 -2.21 -6.27
N VAL A 24 14.62 -2.32 -6.23
CA VAL A 24 15.32 -3.28 -5.38
C VAL A 24 16.37 -2.54 -4.56
N HIS A 25 16.44 -2.88 -3.28
CA HIS A 25 17.24 -2.19 -2.26
C HIS A 25 18.03 -3.20 -1.43
N ALA A 26 19.24 -2.86 -1.00
CA ALA A 26 19.94 -3.68 0.00
C ALA A 26 19.25 -3.50 1.37
N ASP A 27 19.02 -4.58 2.11
CA ASP A 27 18.48 -4.51 3.48
C ASP A 27 19.54 -3.94 4.45
N ALA A 28 19.70 -2.62 4.44
CA ALA A 28 20.73 -1.93 5.21
C ALA A 28 20.32 -0.50 5.61
N PRO A 29 20.61 -0.08 6.85
CA PRO A 29 20.22 1.25 7.30
C PRO A 29 21.27 2.32 6.90
N ARG A 30 21.39 2.62 5.59
CA ARG A 30 22.35 3.62 5.07
C ARG A 30 21.76 4.48 3.95
N ARG A 31 22.36 5.64 3.67
CA ARG A 31 21.92 6.56 2.61
C ARG A 31 21.78 5.85 1.26
N GLY A 32 20.70 6.16 0.55
CA GLY A 32 20.35 5.55 -0.74
C GLY A 32 19.67 4.19 -0.62
N THR A 33 19.37 3.73 0.59
CA THR A 33 18.60 2.51 0.85
C THR A 33 17.98 2.53 2.26
N ALA A 34 17.26 1.49 2.64
CA ALA A 34 16.62 1.36 3.94
C ALA A 34 16.58 -0.12 4.35
N SER A 35 16.69 -0.35 5.65
CA SER A 35 16.51 -1.66 6.26
C SER A 35 15.06 -2.11 6.22
N TRP A 36 14.85 -3.42 6.37
CA TRP A 36 13.51 -4.01 6.46
C TRP A 36 12.65 -3.38 7.55
N ALA A 37 13.24 -3.15 8.74
CA ALA A 37 12.54 -2.52 9.86
C ALA A 37 12.08 -1.09 9.52
N GLU A 38 12.81 -0.36 8.68
CA GLU A 38 12.40 0.98 8.22
C GLU A 38 11.30 0.91 7.16
N PHE A 39 11.31 -0.10 6.29
CA PHE A 39 10.20 -0.35 5.38
C PHE A 39 8.93 -0.75 6.14
N GLU A 40 9.04 -1.65 7.13
CA GLU A 40 7.92 -1.99 7.99
C GLU A 40 7.39 -0.75 8.74
N HIS A 41 8.27 -0.01 9.40
CA HIS A 41 7.82 1.13 10.19
C HIS A 41 7.18 2.22 9.32
N TRP A 42 7.85 2.66 8.26
CA TRP A 42 7.42 3.85 7.52
C TRP A 42 6.47 3.55 6.36
N VAL A 43 6.60 2.38 5.72
CA VAL A 43 5.73 2.02 4.58
C VAL A 43 4.54 1.18 5.04
N ARG A 44 4.72 0.23 5.98
CA ARG A 44 3.62 -0.61 6.47
C ARG A 44 2.83 0.06 7.60
N ASP A 45 3.51 0.53 8.65
CA ASP A 45 2.86 0.90 9.90
C ASP A 45 2.43 2.37 9.95
N GLU A 46 3.28 3.29 9.46
CA GLU A 46 3.09 4.75 9.46
C GLU A 46 2.91 5.31 8.04
N HIS A 47 2.29 4.55 7.14
CA HIS A 47 2.22 4.83 5.71
C HIS A 47 1.77 6.27 5.38
N ALA A 48 0.56 6.66 5.82
CA ALA A 48 -0.02 7.97 5.51
C ALA A 48 0.78 9.13 6.12
N ALA A 49 1.26 8.95 7.36
CA ALA A 49 2.07 9.96 8.04
C ALA A 49 3.43 10.16 7.37
N SER A 50 4.06 9.07 6.93
CA SER A 50 5.32 9.10 6.19
C SER A 50 5.14 9.78 4.83
N GLU A 51 4.08 9.43 4.09
CA GLU A 51 3.77 10.06 2.81
C GLU A 51 3.55 11.57 2.93
N GLU A 52 2.85 12.05 3.97
CA GLU A 52 2.77 13.49 4.26
C GLU A 52 4.16 14.11 4.48
N ALA A 53 5.03 13.41 5.21
CA ALA A 53 6.34 13.94 5.56
C ALA A 53 7.30 14.04 4.37
N PHE A 54 7.33 13.05 3.46
CA PHE A 54 8.31 13.00 2.38
C PHE A 54 7.79 13.42 1.01
N THR A 55 6.47 13.49 0.78
CA THR A 55 5.90 13.76 -0.55
C THR A 55 5.55 15.24 -0.73
N PRO A 56 6.26 15.96 -1.63
CA PRO A 56 5.95 17.36 -1.88
C PRO A 56 4.51 17.54 -2.39
N GLY A 57 3.74 18.34 -1.68
CA GLY A 57 2.36 18.67 -2.04
C GLY A 57 1.31 17.87 -1.29
N VAL A 58 1.67 16.82 -0.55
CA VAL A 58 0.81 16.31 0.53
C VAL A 58 0.91 17.30 1.69
N VAL A 59 -0.23 17.79 2.16
CA VAL A 59 -0.32 18.87 3.15
C VAL A 59 -1.19 18.49 4.35
N GLY A 60 -1.55 17.22 4.45
CA GLY A 60 -2.31 16.69 5.56
C GLY A 60 -2.77 15.26 5.29
N HIS A 61 -2.72 14.43 6.30
CA HIS A 61 -3.42 13.15 6.35
C HIS A 61 -4.39 13.11 7.53
N ARG A 62 -5.37 12.21 7.47
CA ARG A 62 -6.22 11.88 8.61
C ARG A 62 -6.65 10.43 8.57
N VAL A 63 -6.43 9.71 9.67
CA VAL A 63 -7.09 8.43 9.92
C VAL A 63 -8.42 8.72 10.58
N LEU A 64 -9.51 8.40 9.90
CA LEU A 64 -10.88 8.65 10.37
C LEU A 64 -11.43 7.47 11.18
N VAL A 65 -11.10 6.26 10.75
CA VAL A 65 -11.50 5.01 11.41
C VAL A 65 -10.37 4.02 11.30
N GLU A 66 -10.16 3.27 12.37
CA GLU A 66 -9.27 2.12 12.39
C GLU A 66 -10.05 0.90 12.86
N TRP A 67 -10.06 -0.14 12.03
CA TRP A 67 -10.50 -1.48 12.40
C TRP A 67 -9.25 -2.34 12.55
N ASP A 68 -8.73 -2.42 13.76
CA ASP A 68 -7.67 -3.37 14.07
C ASP A 68 -8.29 -4.77 14.23
N ARG A 69 -7.92 -5.69 13.32
CA ARG A 69 -8.47 -7.05 13.28
C ARG A 69 -7.37 -8.07 13.59
N GLN A 70 -6.60 -7.83 14.66
CA GLN A 70 -5.60 -8.80 15.17
C GLN A 70 -6.19 -10.19 15.44
N GLU A 71 -7.50 -10.26 15.71
CA GLU A 71 -8.24 -11.52 15.93
C GLU A 71 -8.41 -12.37 14.65
N VAL A 72 -8.23 -11.79 13.46
CA VAL A 72 -8.23 -12.55 12.20
C VAL A 72 -6.89 -13.28 12.10
N ALA A 73 -6.91 -14.55 12.53
CA ALA A 73 -5.71 -15.39 12.64
C ALA A 73 -4.89 -15.45 11.34
N SER A 74 -5.56 -15.61 10.20
CA SER A 74 -4.98 -15.42 8.87
C SER A 74 -6.05 -15.51 7.77
N VAL A 75 -5.78 -14.90 6.61
CA VAL A 75 -6.54 -15.09 5.37
C VAL A 75 -5.65 -15.81 4.37
N VAL A 76 -6.13 -16.91 3.79
CA VAL A 76 -5.43 -17.60 2.69
C VAL A 76 -6.02 -17.09 1.38
N VAL A 77 -5.15 -16.60 0.50
CA VAL A 77 -5.54 -16.19 -0.85
C VAL A 77 -4.97 -17.20 -1.83
N ASP A 78 -5.83 -18.06 -2.38
CA ASP A 78 -5.45 -18.97 -3.44
C ASP A 78 -5.26 -18.19 -4.74
N GLY A 79 -4.10 -18.33 -5.38
CA GLY A 79 -3.86 -17.76 -6.70
C GLY A 79 -4.71 -18.49 -7.74
N SER A 80 -5.62 -17.80 -8.42
CA SER A 80 -6.45 -18.39 -9.48
C SER A 80 -5.71 -18.64 -10.81
N GLY A 81 -4.38 -18.51 -10.83
CA GLY A 81 -3.53 -18.81 -11.98
C GLY A 81 -2.88 -20.18 -11.82
N GLY A 82 -3.32 -21.15 -12.64
CA GLY A 82 -2.83 -22.53 -12.60
C GLY A 82 -1.30 -22.62 -12.63
N GLY A 83 -0.73 -23.18 -11.56
CA GLY A 83 0.65 -23.66 -11.56
C GLY A 83 1.47 -23.42 -10.29
N ALA A 84 1.09 -22.52 -9.38
CA ALA A 84 1.86 -22.26 -8.16
C ALA A 84 1.22 -22.90 -6.91
N ALA A 85 2.08 -23.47 -6.07
CA ALA A 85 1.79 -24.12 -4.79
C ALA A 85 0.94 -23.25 -3.84
N ALA A 86 0.32 -23.91 -2.86
CA ALA A 86 -0.54 -23.39 -1.76
C ALA A 86 -0.62 -21.85 -1.62
N GLY A 87 -1.85 -21.31 -1.62
CA GLY A 87 -2.12 -19.88 -1.52
C GLY A 87 -1.31 -19.17 -0.43
N THR A 88 -0.86 -17.95 -0.71
CA THR A 88 -0.14 -17.13 0.27
C THR A 88 -1.07 -16.83 1.44
N ARG A 89 -0.60 -17.14 2.65
CA ARG A 89 -1.31 -16.82 3.89
C ARG A 89 -0.90 -15.44 4.36
N TRP A 90 -1.88 -14.58 4.65
CA TRP A 90 -1.70 -13.22 5.14
C TRP A 90 -2.23 -13.10 6.57
N ARG A 91 -1.55 -12.33 7.42
CA ARG A 91 -1.94 -12.07 8.81
C ARG A 91 -1.80 -10.58 9.16
N GLY A 92 -2.28 -10.22 10.35
CA GLY A 92 -2.16 -8.85 10.87
C GLY A 92 -2.94 -7.86 10.02
N LEU A 93 -4.19 -8.21 9.68
CA LEU A 93 -5.04 -7.39 8.83
C LEU A 93 -5.43 -6.11 9.58
N ARG A 94 -4.90 -4.98 9.14
CA ARG A 94 -5.32 -3.64 9.58
C ARG A 94 -6.11 -2.98 8.47
N ILE A 95 -7.29 -2.46 8.79
CA ILE A 95 -8.13 -1.72 7.84
C ILE A 95 -8.32 -0.31 8.39
N LEU A 96 -8.01 0.69 7.58
CA LEU A 96 -8.06 2.10 7.94
C LEU A 96 -8.94 2.84 6.94
N LEU A 97 -9.76 3.79 7.39
CA LEU A 97 -10.31 4.82 6.52
C LEU A 97 -9.41 6.05 6.64
N VAL A 98 -8.71 6.37 5.55
CA VAL A 98 -7.68 7.42 5.52
C VAL A 98 -8.03 8.46 4.47
N GLU A 99 -7.77 9.73 4.79
CA GLU A 99 -7.83 10.84 3.87
C GLU A 99 -6.45 11.46 3.68
N MET A 100 -6.07 11.70 2.42
CA MET A 100 -4.84 12.38 2.04
C MET A 100 -5.17 13.68 1.30
N LYS A 101 -4.67 14.81 1.80
CA LYS A 101 -4.89 16.14 1.23
C LYS A 101 -3.69 16.60 0.41
N HIS A 102 -3.92 16.84 -0.88
CA HIS A 102 -2.91 17.29 -1.82
C HIS A 102 -3.17 18.74 -2.25
N LYS A 103 -2.18 19.60 -2.06
CA LYS A 103 -2.16 20.94 -2.65
C LYS A 103 -1.73 20.84 -4.11
N LEU A 104 -2.55 21.38 -5.01
CA LEU A 104 -2.18 21.53 -6.42
C LEU A 104 -1.78 22.98 -6.76
N PRO A 105 -1.01 23.19 -7.84
CA PRO A 105 -0.64 24.53 -8.28
C PRO A 105 -1.89 25.39 -8.60
N PRO A 106 -1.89 26.69 -8.27
CA PRO A 106 -2.95 27.60 -8.68
C PRO A 106 -3.16 27.58 -10.21
N PRO A 107 -4.39 27.73 -10.71
CA PRO A 107 -5.62 28.09 -9.99
C PRO A 107 -6.41 26.90 -9.44
N LEU A 108 -5.82 25.70 -9.40
CA LEU A 108 -6.56 24.50 -9.05
C LEU A 108 -6.81 24.39 -7.54
N GLN A 109 -8.02 23.96 -7.16
CA GLN A 109 -8.38 23.67 -5.76
C GLN A 109 -7.58 22.47 -5.21
N PRO A 110 -7.33 22.39 -3.90
CA PRO A 110 -6.72 21.20 -3.30
C PRO A 110 -7.59 19.96 -3.50
N ARG A 111 -6.96 18.80 -3.51
CA ARG A 111 -7.63 17.50 -3.61
C ARG A 111 -7.61 16.79 -2.27
N VAL A 112 -8.69 16.10 -1.94
CA VAL A 112 -8.67 15.09 -0.88
C VAL A 112 -8.97 13.74 -1.52
N PHE A 113 -8.17 12.74 -1.19
CA PHE A 113 -8.38 11.37 -1.60
C PHE A 113 -8.75 10.56 -0.37
N SER A 114 -9.91 9.92 -0.42
CA SER A 114 -10.44 9.10 0.67
C SER A 114 -10.31 7.64 0.27
N VAL A 115 -9.61 6.84 1.08
CA VAL A 115 -9.37 5.43 0.79
C VAL A 115 -9.63 4.53 1.99
N VAL A 116 -10.13 3.34 1.72
CA VAL A 116 -9.97 2.22 2.64
C VAL A 116 -8.60 1.62 2.39
N GLN A 117 -7.70 1.79 3.35
CA GLN A 117 -6.36 1.23 3.31
C GLN A 117 -6.35 -0.11 4.04
N VAL A 118 -5.93 -1.16 3.35
CA VAL A 118 -5.78 -2.51 3.88
C VAL A 118 -4.30 -2.85 3.93
N ILE A 119 -3.82 -3.21 5.13
CA ILE A 119 -2.43 -3.59 5.38
C ILE A 119 -2.40 -5.01 5.93
N CYS A 120 -1.48 -5.83 5.43
CA CYS A 120 -1.26 -7.18 5.94
C CYS A 120 0.17 -7.68 5.67
N SER A 121 0.62 -8.69 6.40
CA SER A 121 1.93 -9.33 6.22
C SER A 121 1.79 -10.79 5.82
N ALA A 122 2.62 -11.26 4.90
CA ALA A 122 2.71 -12.65 4.50
C ALA A 122 3.24 -13.51 5.66
N VAL A 123 2.70 -14.71 5.77
CA VAL A 123 3.20 -15.74 6.66
C VAL A 123 4.10 -16.64 5.83
N SER A 124 5.41 -16.59 6.10
CA SER A 124 6.34 -17.55 5.51
C SER A 124 5.91 -18.98 5.84
N GLY A 125 5.97 -19.88 4.86
CA GLY A 125 5.37 -21.21 4.85
C GLY A 125 5.92 -22.15 5.92
N GLY A 126 5.50 -21.97 7.17
CA GLY A 126 5.49 -23.03 8.15
C GLY A 126 4.31 -23.96 7.84
N GLY A 127 4.57 -25.03 7.10
CA GLY A 127 3.63 -26.13 6.97
C GLY A 127 3.13 -26.54 8.36
N ASP A 128 1.82 -26.65 8.51
CA ASP A 128 1.20 -27.15 9.74
C ASP A 128 1.86 -28.50 10.07
N GLY A 129 2.53 -28.57 11.21
CA GLY A 129 3.41 -29.66 11.59
C GLY A 129 2.64 -30.93 11.91
N ARG A 130 2.15 -31.62 10.87
CA ARG A 130 1.73 -33.01 10.96
C ARG A 130 1.93 -33.70 9.61
N GLU A 131 2.74 -34.75 9.66
CA GLU A 131 3.00 -35.75 8.62
C GLU A 131 4.08 -35.42 7.58
N ALA A 132 5.34 -35.65 7.96
CA ALA A 132 6.24 -36.54 7.22
C ALA A 132 7.49 -36.81 8.07
N ARG A 133 7.40 -37.86 8.90
CA ARG A 133 8.60 -38.57 9.35
C ARG A 133 9.10 -39.39 8.16
N ASP A 134 10.42 -39.48 8.08
CA ASP A 134 11.22 -40.43 7.29
C ASP A 134 11.39 -40.10 5.80
N LYS A 135 12.48 -39.40 5.49
CA LYS A 135 13.61 -39.96 4.73
C LYS A 135 14.76 -38.95 4.61
N GLU A 136 15.86 -39.26 5.28
CA GLU A 136 17.18 -38.71 4.97
C GLU A 136 17.65 -39.26 3.61
N ARG A 137 17.88 -38.39 2.63
CA ARG A 137 18.90 -38.62 1.59
C ARG A 137 19.40 -37.28 1.05
N GLU A 138 20.71 -37.21 0.97
CA GLU A 138 21.52 -36.07 0.56
C GLU A 138 21.20 -35.63 -0.87
N GLU A 139 20.58 -34.46 -1.02
CA GLU A 139 20.78 -33.57 -2.17
C GLU A 139 21.01 -32.16 -1.57
N GLU A 140 22.16 -31.56 -1.90
CA GLU A 140 22.41 -30.12 -1.68
C GLU A 140 21.47 -29.33 -2.59
N GLU A 141 20.19 -29.27 -2.26
CA GLU A 141 19.23 -28.43 -2.96
C GLU A 141 19.02 -27.12 -2.19
N ASP A 142 18.99 -26.04 -2.98
CA ASP A 142 18.82 -24.66 -2.56
C ASP A 142 17.70 -24.50 -1.54
N LYS A 143 18.07 -24.27 -0.27
CA LYS A 143 17.10 -23.99 0.79
C LYS A 143 16.28 -22.76 0.42
N GLU A 144 14.97 -22.96 0.45
CA GLU A 144 13.89 -22.01 0.13
C GLU A 144 14.20 -20.59 0.62
N GLU A 145 13.96 -19.61 -0.24
CA GLU A 145 14.00 -18.20 0.12
C GLU A 145 13.00 -17.96 1.25
N GLU A 146 13.48 -17.57 2.44
CA GLU A 146 12.59 -17.02 3.47
C GLU A 146 12.05 -15.68 2.93
N GLU A 147 10.89 -15.73 2.27
CA GLU A 147 10.20 -14.55 1.75
C GLU A 147 9.34 -13.95 2.87
N GLU A 148 9.80 -12.84 3.43
CA GLU A 148 8.94 -11.95 4.22
C GLU A 148 8.33 -10.92 3.29
N ALA A 149 7.03 -10.67 3.39
CA ALA A 149 6.37 -9.66 2.59
C ALA A 149 5.26 -8.95 3.36
N PHE A 150 4.93 -7.74 2.95
CA PHE A 150 3.71 -7.06 3.35
C PHE A 150 3.05 -6.35 2.17
N LEU A 151 1.76 -6.11 2.30
CA LEU A 151 0.94 -5.36 1.35
C LEU A 151 0.39 -4.10 2.01
N VAL A 152 0.31 -3.04 1.22
CA VAL A 152 -0.51 -1.85 1.48
C VAL A 152 -1.41 -1.65 0.27
N ILE A 153 -2.72 -1.72 0.47
CA ILE A 153 -3.72 -1.63 -0.61
C ILE A 153 -4.63 -0.45 -0.29
N SER A 154 -4.70 0.53 -1.18
CA SER A 154 -5.63 1.66 -1.07
C SER A 154 -6.79 1.47 -2.03
N ILE A 155 -8.01 1.41 -1.49
CA ILE A 155 -9.24 1.25 -2.26
C ILE A 155 -10.03 2.57 -2.20
N PRO A 156 -10.37 3.20 -3.32
CA PRO A 156 -11.03 4.50 -3.32
C PRO A 156 -12.43 4.42 -2.72
N MET A 157 -12.77 5.40 -1.89
CA MET A 157 -14.11 5.60 -1.35
C MET A 157 -14.80 6.75 -2.10
N ALA A 158 -15.39 6.42 -3.24
CA ALA A 158 -16.01 7.39 -4.15
C ALA A 158 -17.14 8.21 -3.51
N ASP A 159 -17.90 7.59 -2.60
CA ASP A 159 -19.10 8.17 -1.99
C ASP A 159 -18.82 8.78 -0.59
N TRP A 160 -17.55 9.10 -0.30
CA TRP A 160 -17.12 9.67 0.98
C TRP A 160 -16.81 11.19 0.89
N PRO A 161 -17.24 12.02 1.86
CA PRO A 161 -18.08 11.67 3.00
C PRO A 161 -19.52 11.40 2.55
N PRO A 162 -20.25 10.51 3.22
CA PRO A 162 -21.65 10.23 2.91
C PRO A 162 -22.46 11.52 2.96
N THR A 163 -23.01 11.96 1.82
CA THR A 163 -23.79 13.19 1.76
C THR A 163 -25.08 13.03 2.57
N ALA A 164 -25.18 13.79 3.66
CA ALA A 164 -26.36 14.08 4.48
C ALA A 164 -27.12 12.91 5.17
N ASN A 165 -26.86 11.64 4.85
CA ASN A 165 -27.59 10.50 5.41
C ASN A 165 -26.67 9.38 5.94
N ALA A 166 -25.54 9.73 6.57
CA ALA A 166 -24.75 8.77 7.31
C ALA A 166 -25.58 8.25 8.51
N SER A 167 -26.32 7.16 8.34
CA SER A 167 -27.12 6.57 9.42
C SER A 167 -26.33 5.56 10.25
N ALA A 168 -25.14 5.16 9.78
CA ALA A 168 -24.26 4.28 10.52
C ALA A 168 -23.40 5.07 11.52
N ASP A 169 -23.42 4.66 12.79
CA ASP A 169 -22.72 5.33 13.89
C ASP A 169 -21.23 5.59 13.59
N TRP A 170 -20.55 4.63 12.93
CA TRP A 170 -19.14 4.77 12.57
C TRP A 170 -18.90 5.87 11.54
N ALA A 171 -19.82 6.08 10.60
CA ALA A 171 -19.69 7.09 9.55
C ALA A 171 -19.98 8.50 10.09
N VAL A 172 -20.93 8.61 11.02
CA VAL A 172 -21.19 9.85 11.78
C VAL A 172 -19.97 10.22 12.63
N ALA A 173 -19.41 9.26 13.36
CA ALA A 173 -18.22 9.46 14.17
C ALA A 173 -17.03 9.92 13.30
N ALA A 174 -16.73 9.18 12.24
CA ALA A 174 -15.66 9.50 11.29
C ALA A 174 -15.79 10.91 10.69
N THR A 175 -17.01 11.32 10.29
CA THR A 175 -17.23 12.66 9.74
C THR A 175 -17.04 13.76 10.81
N SER A 176 -17.46 13.49 12.05
CA SER A 176 -17.36 14.41 13.19
C SER A 176 -15.92 14.59 13.68
N SER A 177 -15.03 13.66 13.37
CA SER A 177 -13.59 13.72 13.66
C SER A 177 -12.81 14.71 12.79
N GLY A 178 -13.49 15.57 12.01
CA GLY A 178 -12.89 16.57 11.13
C GLY A 178 -12.42 16.01 9.79
N CYS A 179 -13.35 15.35 9.10
CA CYS A 179 -13.23 14.90 7.71
C CYS A 179 -12.71 16.03 6.79
N LEU A 180 -11.52 15.83 6.21
CA LEU A 180 -10.87 16.76 5.28
C LEU A 180 -11.66 16.89 3.98
N ALA A 181 -12.31 15.81 3.53
CA ALA A 181 -13.14 15.84 2.32
C ALA A 181 -14.41 16.69 2.49
N ALA A 182 -14.78 17.07 3.71
CA ALA A 182 -15.87 17.99 4.00
C ALA A 182 -15.44 19.48 4.04
N ASP A 183 -14.15 19.79 3.89
CA ASP A 183 -13.65 21.17 3.82
C ASP A 183 -14.26 21.91 2.61
N LYS A 184 -14.46 23.23 2.74
CA LYS A 184 -14.86 24.09 1.62
C LYS A 184 -13.76 24.14 0.55
N ASP A 185 -14.16 24.30 -0.71
CA ASP A 185 -13.27 24.45 -1.87
C ASP A 185 -12.29 23.28 -2.07
N ILE A 186 -12.71 22.07 -1.69
CA ILE A 186 -12.01 20.81 -1.95
C ILE A 186 -12.66 20.07 -3.11
N VAL A 187 -11.81 19.46 -3.95
CA VAL A 187 -12.23 18.45 -4.91
C VAL A 187 -11.89 17.07 -4.33
N VAL A 188 -12.88 16.19 -4.21
CA VAL A 188 -12.62 14.79 -3.86
C VAL A 188 -12.10 14.09 -5.11
N GLY A 189 -10.88 13.56 -5.01
CA GLY A 189 -10.26 12.72 -6.04
C GLY A 189 -10.36 11.25 -5.67
N MET A 190 -10.11 10.38 -6.64
CA MET A 190 -10.08 8.93 -6.47
C MET A 190 -8.73 8.39 -6.88
N TYR A 191 -8.17 7.48 -6.09
CA TYR A 191 -7.08 6.63 -6.54
C TYR A 191 -7.22 5.22 -5.94
N ALA A 192 -6.71 4.24 -6.67
CA ALA A 192 -6.45 2.92 -6.15
C ALA A 192 -4.96 2.66 -6.23
N SER A 193 -4.39 2.08 -5.18
CA SER A 193 -2.98 1.67 -5.18
C SER A 193 -2.78 0.30 -4.55
N VAL A 194 -1.74 -0.40 -5.00
CA VAL A 194 -1.22 -1.61 -4.37
C VAL A 194 0.27 -1.48 -4.26
N GLU A 195 0.79 -1.71 -3.07
CA GLU A 195 2.21 -1.81 -2.79
C GLU A 195 2.51 -3.17 -2.17
N LYS A 196 3.48 -3.87 -2.75
CA LYS A 196 4.06 -5.09 -2.16
C LYS A 196 5.53 -4.82 -1.88
N VAL A 197 5.93 -5.01 -0.63
CA VAL A 197 7.32 -5.03 -0.23
C VAL A 197 7.67 -6.44 0.18
N THR A 198 8.71 -7.00 -0.43
CA THR A 198 9.22 -8.34 -0.18
C THR A 198 10.69 -8.24 0.24
N ARG A 199 11.07 -8.87 1.35
CA ARG A 199 12.47 -9.16 1.68
C ARG A 199 12.85 -10.53 1.14
N ARG A 200 13.92 -10.57 0.35
CA ARG A 200 14.53 -11.79 -0.18
C ARG A 200 15.93 -11.98 0.38
N GLY A 201 16.35 -13.22 0.52
CA GLY A 201 17.72 -13.54 0.88
C GLY A 201 18.00 -15.02 0.76
N ARG A 202 19.15 -15.36 0.16
CA ARG A 202 19.61 -16.75 0.10
C ARG A 202 20.28 -17.09 1.43
N ARG A 203 19.70 -18.03 2.18
CA ARG A 203 20.35 -18.61 3.35
C ARG A 203 21.51 -19.49 2.88
N ARG A 204 22.73 -18.97 2.81
CA ARG A 204 23.91 -19.79 2.49
C ARG A 204 24.15 -20.83 3.58
N SER A 205 24.19 -22.10 3.20
CA SER A 205 24.84 -23.13 4.03
C SER A 205 26.32 -22.76 4.14
N GLY A 206 26.81 -22.51 5.37
CA GLY A 206 28.22 -22.20 5.62
C GLY A 206 28.56 -20.86 6.30
N GLY A 207 27.61 -20.18 6.96
CA GLY A 207 27.91 -19.10 7.91
C GLY A 207 28.32 -17.74 7.30
N GLY A 208 28.50 -17.65 5.99
CA GLY A 208 28.65 -16.37 5.29
C GLY A 208 27.27 -15.76 5.01
N GLY A 209 26.91 -14.70 5.73
CA GLY A 209 25.65 -13.98 5.55
C GLY A 209 25.49 -13.49 4.11
N GLY A 210 24.53 -14.06 3.37
CA GLY A 210 24.12 -13.53 2.08
C GLY A 210 23.52 -12.14 2.24
N GLU A 211 23.78 -11.26 1.28
CA GLU A 211 23.15 -9.93 1.25
C GLU A 211 21.64 -10.11 1.07
N ARG A 212 20.86 -9.59 2.03
CA ARG A 212 19.40 -9.54 1.92
C ARG A 212 19.01 -8.33 1.08
N MET A 213 18.01 -8.54 0.24
CA MET A 213 17.48 -7.54 -0.67
C MET A 213 16.00 -7.30 -0.36
N ILE A 214 15.53 -6.09 -0.67
CA ILE A 214 14.15 -5.67 -0.50
C ILE A 214 13.62 -5.25 -1.87
N ASP A 215 12.67 -6.01 -2.38
CA ASP A 215 11.90 -5.71 -3.57
C ASP A 215 10.66 -4.89 -3.19
N TRP A 216 10.51 -3.70 -3.76
CA TRP A 216 9.33 -2.87 -3.59
C TRP A 216 8.65 -2.63 -4.93
N THR A 217 7.43 -3.15 -5.04
CA THR A 217 6.57 -3.00 -6.22
C THR A 217 5.35 -2.16 -5.85
N MET A 218 5.09 -1.13 -6.64
CA MET A 218 3.94 -0.24 -6.50
C MET A 218 3.16 -0.20 -7.81
N ALA A 219 1.85 -0.16 -7.72
CA ALA A 219 0.97 0.10 -8.85
C ALA A 219 -0.14 1.06 -8.40
N THR A 220 -0.31 2.16 -9.12
CA THR A 220 -1.33 3.17 -8.79
C THR A 220 -2.08 3.58 -10.05
N THR A 221 -3.39 3.73 -9.91
CA THR A 221 -4.27 4.42 -10.86
C THR A 221 -5.00 5.53 -10.14
N SER A 222 -5.23 6.65 -10.80
CA SER A 222 -5.92 7.79 -10.18
C SER A 222 -6.79 8.54 -11.16
N ASP A 223 -7.96 8.97 -10.68
CA ASP A 223 -8.78 10.03 -11.26
C ASP A 223 -8.88 11.18 -10.26
N ALA A 224 -8.07 12.22 -10.45
CA ALA A 224 -8.07 13.44 -9.65
C ALA A 224 -9.38 14.24 -9.74
N CYS A 225 -10.33 13.82 -10.59
CA CYS A 225 -11.67 14.38 -10.75
C CYS A 225 -11.67 15.90 -11.04
N GLY A 226 -12.86 16.50 -11.08
CA GLY A 226 -13.04 17.92 -11.39
C GLY A 226 -12.82 18.25 -12.88
N VAL A 227 -12.29 19.44 -13.17
CA VAL A 227 -12.13 19.95 -14.56
C VAL A 227 -10.84 19.53 -15.24
N LEU A 228 -9.98 18.75 -14.56
CA LEU A 228 -8.69 18.32 -15.13
C LEU A 228 -8.92 17.21 -16.16
N PRO A 229 -8.53 17.38 -17.43
CA PRO A 229 -8.64 16.32 -18.42
C PRO A 229 -7.84 15.09 -17.98
N LEU A 230 -8.45 13.90 -18.06
CA LEU A 230 -7.85 12.64 -17.62
C LEU A 230 -6.45 12.40 -18.23
N TRP A 231 -6.24 12.78 -19.50
CA TRP A 231 -4.93 12.65 -20.17
C TRP A 231 -3.79 13.44 -19.51
N VAL A 232 -4.09 14.55 -18.81
CA VAL A 232 -3.10 15.33 -18.04
C VAL A 232 -2.73 14.58 -16.77
N GLN A 233 -3.72 13.96 -16.12
CA GLN A 233 -3.53 13.18 -14.91
C GLN A 233 -2.74 11.90 -15.21
N THR A 234 -3.13 11.14 -16.25
CA THR A 234 -2.45 9.91 -16.69
C THR A 234 -0.98 10.12 -17.02
N LYS A 235 -0.58 11.32 -17.49
CA LYS A 235 0.82 11.66 -17.76
C LYS A 235 1.62 12.07 -16.51
N ALA A 236 0.95 12.53 -15.46
CA ALA A 236 1.60 12.99 -14.23
C ALA A 236 1.93 11.85 -13.26
N VAL A 237 1.07 10.84 -13.17
CA VAL A 237 1.20 9.72 -12.21
C VAL A 237 2.52 8.95 -12.38
N PRO A 238 2.97 8.56 -13.60
CA PRO A 238 4.25 7.87 -13.75
C PRO A 238 5.46 8.68 -13.23
N GLY A 239 5.41 10.01 -13.38
CA GLY A 239 6.47 10.91 -12.93
C GLY A 239 6.50 11.12 -11.41
N GLN A 240 5.36 10.99 -10.73
CA GLN A 240 5.27 11.03 -9.26
C GLN A 240 5.78 9.71 -8.67
N ILE A 241 5.26 8.58 -9.14
CA ILE A 241 5.71 7.25 -8.69
C ILE A 241 7.21 7.05 -8.95
N ALA A 242 7.76 7.61 -10.05
CA ALA A 242 9.19 7.57 -10.35
C ALA A 242 10.08 8.36 -9.35
N LYS A 243 9.51 9.26 -8.54
CA LYS A 243 10.24 10.03 -7.52
C LYS A 243 10.08 9.49 -6.11
N ASP A 244 8.97 8.83 -5.81
CA ASP A 244 8.61 8.44 -4.44
C ASP A 244 9.67 7.61 -3.73
N VAL A 245 10.27 6.62 -4.40
CA VAL A 245 11.40 5.84 -3.83
C VAL A 245 12.58 6.74 -3.44
N GLY A 246 12.95 7.70 -4.29
CA GLY A 246 14.06 8.60 -4.00
C GLY A 246 13.76 9.56 -2.86
N LEU A 247 12.53 10.07 -2.81
CA LEU A 247 12.03 10.95 -1.74
C LEU A 247 12.00 10.19 -0.40
N PHE A 248 11.39 9.01 -0.38
CA PHE A 248 11.35 8.12 0.79
C PHE A 248 12.75 7.81 1.33
N LEU A 249 13.65 7.28 0.49
CA LEU A 249 15.00 6.90 0.92
C LEU A 249 15.83 8.10 1.39
N GLY A 250 15.65 9.26 0.75
CA GLY A 250 16.26 10.52 1.17
C GLY A 250 15.74 10.98 2.53
N TRP A 251 14.44 10.93 2.73
CA TRP A 251 13.78 11.30 3.99
C TRP A 251 14.15 10.37 5.14
N VAL A 252 14.10 9.04 4.97
CA VAL A 252 14.52 8.06 6.00
C VAL A 252 15.99 8.23 6.37
N ALA A 253 16.86 8.57 5.40
CA ALA A 253 18.24 8.93 5.71
C ALA A 253 18.33 10.18 6.61
N GLY A 254 17.49 11.18 6.37
CA GLY A 254 17.37 12.38 7.20
C GLY A 254 16.83 12.10 8.61
N GLU A 255 15.80 11.25 8.75
CA GLU A 255 15.25 10.87 10.06
C GLU A 255 16.30 10.19 10.96
N ARG A 256 17.13 9.32 10.38
CA ARG A 256 18.27 8.71 11.10
C ARG A 256 19.27 9.74 11.62
N GLU A 257 19.54 10.78 10.84
CA GLU A 257 20.44 11.87 11.24
C GLU A 257 19.83 12.70 12.38
N ARG A 258 18.53 13.00 12.31
CA ARG A 258 17.79 13.71 13.36
C ARG A 258 17.73 12.93 14.69
N GLY A 259 17.46 11.63 14.64
CA GLY A 259 17.38 10.77 15.83
C GLY A 259 18.72 10.63 16.58
N LYS A 260 19.85 10.70 15.86
CA LYS A 260 21.19 10.71 16.47
C LYS A 260 21.49 12.02 17.20
N GLY A 261 21.01 13.16 16.70
CA GLY A 261 21.17 14.45 17.37
C GLY A 261 20.38 14.55 18.68
N ALA A 262 19.17 13.99 18.71
CA ALA A 262 18.30 14.01 19.89
C ALA A 262 18.76 13.09 21.04
N THR A 263 19.67 12.15 20.79
CA THR A 263 20.23 11.24 21.81
C THR A 263 21.60 11.72 22.34
N SER A 264 22.10 12.84 21.84
CA SER A 264 23.39 13.44 22.22
C SER A 264 23.27 14.73 23.04
N GLU A 265 22.06 15.12 23.45
CA GLU A 265 21.77 16.21 24.41
C GLU A 265 21.33 15.63 25.76
#